data_AF-A0A975LZQ5-F1
#
_entry.id   AF-A0A975LZQ5-F1
#
_cell.length_a   1.000
_cell.length_b   1.000
_cell.length_c   1.000
_cell.angle_alpha   90.00
_cell.angle_beta   90.00
_cell.angle_gamma   90.00
#
_symmetry.space_group_name_H-M   'P 1'
#
loop_
_entity.id
_entity.type
_entity.pdbx_description
1 polymer ?
#
loop_
_entity_poly.entity_id
_entity_poly.type
_entity_poly.pdbx_seq_one_letter_code
_entity_poly.pdbx_strand_id
1 'polypeptide(L)'
;MSANQAPATAMATALRVANSDVPVITSYVNGATTFTPAMVDETTPLPYDVYANAWVDISEAGAAAPTVAQIGGDGTLAGWDLPFDYLAGFSAEYWDEFVFDMNSSDRTDGDTTAASLWGNAYAIAGYVAAKTFVTLLERVDLDTVTWESFIEDAESAPVDLPMAGSIDWADGNRTGLSVLALNKLIYSPSVQFSKIIGLESIDVVRAK
;
A
#
# COMPACT_ATOMS: atom_id res chain seq x y z
N MET A 1 -13.09 7.39 -8.25
CA MET A 1 -13.14 6.01 -8.80
C MET A 1 -12.46 5.04 -7.84
N SER A 2 -13.08 4.73 -6.69
CA SER A 2 -12.48 3.82 -5.71
C SER A 2 -12.96 2.38 -5.98
N ALA A 3 -12.27 1.68 -6.86
CA ALA A 3 -12.54 0.28 -7.20
C ALA A 3 -11.29 -0.37 -7.81
N ASN A 4 -11.30 -1.70 -7.93
CA ASN A 4 -10.26 -2.41 -8.69
C ASN A 4 -10.29 -2.02 -10.18
N GLN A 5 -9.28 -2.47 -10.92
CA GLN A 5 -8.95 -1.98 -12.26
C GLN A 5 -10.10 -2.08 -13.26
N ALA A 6 -10.77 -3.24 -13.34
CA ALA A 6 -11.84 -3.42 -14.33
C ALA A 6 -13.04 -2.47 -14.10
N PRO A 7 -13.59 -2.33 -12.87
CA PRO A 7 -14.59 -1.31 -12.59
C PRO A 7 -14.09 0.14 -12.77
N ALA A 8 -12.83 0.44 -12.40
CA ALA A 8 -12.25 1.76 -12.61
C ALA A 8 -12.17 2.13 -14.09
N THR A 9 -11.80 1.18 -14.94
CA THR A 9 -11.84 1.31 -16.41
C THR A 9 -13.25 1.61 -16.92
N ALA A 10 -14.27 0.89 -16.43
CA ALA A 10 -15.65 1.13 -16.83
C ALA A 10 -16.13 2.54 -16.43
N MET A 11 -15.80 2.98 -15.21
CA MET A 11 -16.10 4.34 -14.73
C MET A 11 -15.41 5.41 -15.58
N ALA A 12 -14.13 5.22 -15.90
CA ALA A 12 -13.37 6.18 -16.71
C ALA A 12 -13.98 6.34 -18.11
N THR A 13 -14.37 5.23 -18.74
CA THR A 13 -15.06 5.26 -20.03
C THR A 13 -16.42 5.92 -19.97
N ALA A 14 -17.21 5.66 -18.92
CA ALA A 14 -18.50 6.32 -18.74
C ALA A 14 -18.34 7.84 -18.60
N LEU A 15 -17.36 8.32 -17.84
CA LEU A 15 -17.06 9.75 -17.69
C LEU A 15 -16.63 10.40 -19.00
N ARG A 16 -15.79 9.71 -19.80
CA ARG A 16 -15.38 10.18 -21.13
C ARG A 16 -16.56 10.28 -22.08
N VAL A 17 -17.43 9.26 -22.13
CA VAL A 17 -18.65 9.27 -22.97
C VAL A 17 -19.59 10.39 -22.54
N ALA A 18 -19.62 10.72 -21.25
CA ALA A 18 -20.37 11.84 -20.70
C ALA A 18 -19.69 13.22 -20.94
N ASN A 19 -18.55 13.28 -21.64
CA ASN A 19 -17.74 14.47 -21.83
C ASN A 19 -17.38 15.19 -20.52
N SER A 20 -17.15 14.44 -19.45
CA SER A 20 -16.62 15.02 -18.22
C SER A 20 -15.18 15.46 -18.44
N ASP A 21 -14.82 16.62 -17.91
CA ASP A 21 -13.47 17.19 -17.84
C ASP A 21 -12.98 17.31 -16.38
N VAL A 22 -13.78 16.84 -15.44
CA VAL A 22 -13.52 16.96 -14.01
C VAL A 22 -12.41 15.97 -13.61
N PRO A 23 -11.34 16.44 -12.95
CA PRO A 23 -10.30 15.56 -12.44
C PRO A 23 -10.84 14.49 -11.50
N VAL A 24 -10.27 13.29 -11.56
CA VAL A 24 -10.70 12.15 -10.76
C VAL A 24 -9.59 11.60 -9.89
N ILE A 25 -9.94 11.23 -8.66
CA ILE A 25 -9.09 10.43 -7.78
C ILE A 25 -9.50 8.96 -7.92
N THR A 26 -8.52 8.08 -8.08
CA THR A 26 -8.66 6.63 -8.16
C THR A 26 -7.93 5.95 -7.00
N SER A 27 -8.26 4.68 -6.73
CA SER A 27 -7.55 3.89 -5.72
C SER A 27 -6.11 3.57 -6.14
N TYR A 28 -5.22 3.45 -5.14
CA TYR A 28 -3.80 3.10 -5.31
C TYR A 28 -3.55 1.86 -6.20
N VAL A 29 -4.45 0.88 -6.17
CA VAL A 29 -4.34 -0.38 -6.93
C VAL A 29 -4.37 -0.14 -8.45
N ASN A 30 -5.01 0.95 -8.88
CA ASN A 30 -5.02 1.38 -10.28
C ASN A 30 -3.73 2.15 -10.67
N GLY A 31 -2.89 2.50 -9.70
CA GLY A 31 -1.58 3.11 -9.90
C GLY A 31 -0.48 2.10 -10.23
N ALA A 32 -0.59 0.85 -9.74
CA ALA A 32 0.41 -0.20 -9.94
C ALA A 32 0.23 -0.99 -11.23
N THR A 33 -0.99 -1.03 -11.76
CA THR A 33 -1.25 -1.54 -13.10
C THR A 33 -2.08 -0.51 -13.84
N THR A 34 -1.55 -0.08 -14.98
CA THR A 34 -2.26 0.82 -15.89
C THR A 34 -3.62 0.22 -16.17
N PHE A 35 -4.67 1.06 -16.20
CA PHE A 35 -5.95 0.74 -16.81
C PHE A 35 -5.72 -0.19 -18.00
N THR A 36 -6.54 -1.23 -18.16
CA THR A 36 -6.42 -2.14 -19.31
C THR A 36 -6.17 -1.32 -20.59
N PRO A 37 -5.09 -1.60 -21.35
CA PRO A 37 -4.69 -0.81 -22.53
C PRO A 37 -5.82 -0.60 -23.54
N ALA A 38 -6.84 -1.46 -23.51
CA ALA A 38 -8.04 -1.40 -24.34
C ALA A 38 -8.88 -0.11 -24.23
N MET A 39 -8.58 0.84 -23.32
CA MET A 39 -9.38 2.08 -23.17
C MET A 39 -8.60 3.38 -22.97
N VAL A 40 -7.30 3.30 -22.66
CA VAL A 40 -6.45 4.44 -22.28
C VAL A 40 -5.07 4.19 -22.89
N ASP A 41 -4.77 4.85 -24.00
CA ASP A 41 -3.47 4.77 -24.66
C ASP A 41 -3.00 6.17 -25.07
N GLU A 42 -1.77 6.27 -25.57
CA GLU A 42 -1.17 7.53 -26.04
C GLU A 42 -2.01 8.22 -27.13
N THR A 43 -2.76 7.45 -27.92
CA THR A 43 -3.53 7.95 -29.06
C THR A 43 -4.95 8.37 -28.66
N THR A 44 -5.47 7.85 -27.55
CA THR A 44 -6.80 8.12 -27.04
C THR A 44 -6.76 8.45 -25.54
N PRO A 45 -6.20 9.61 -25.16
CA PRO A 45 -6.14 10.02 -23.77
C PRO A 45 -7.53 10.29 -23.19
N LEU A 46 -7.63 10.21 -21.86
CA LEU A 46 -8.82 10.67 -21.15
C LEU A 46 -8.86 12.21 -21.21
N PRO A 47 -10.04 12.83 -21.33
CA PRO A 47 -10.18 14.28 -21.40
C PRO A 47 -10.00 14.99 -20.05
N TYR A 48 -9.62 14.26 -19.00
CA TYR A 48 -9.45 14.75 -17.64
C TYR A 48 -8.25 14.10 -16.97
N ASP A 49 -7.75 14.74 -15.92
CA ASP A 49 -6.66 14.21 -15.11
C ASP A 49 -7.12 13.06 -14.21
N VAL A 50 -6.28 12.03 -14.11
CA VAL A 50 -6.46 10.92 -13.17
C VAL A 50 -5.34 10.92 -12.15
N TYR A 51 -5.71 10.98 -10.88
CA TYR A 51 -4.78 10.95 -9.75
C TYR A 51 -4.98 9.67 -8.93
N ALA A 52 -3.90 9.09 -8.42
CA ALA A 52 -3.93 7.96 -7.49
C ALA A 52 -3.12 8.32 -6.25
N ASN A 53 -3.63 7.99 -5.06
CA ASN A 53 -2.80 8.00 -3.87
C ASN A 53 -1.89 6.76 -3.84
N ALA A 54 -0.72 6.87 -3.24
CA ALA A 54 0.16 5.73 -3.00
C ALA A 54 0.86 5.92 -1.66
N TRP A 55 1.06 4.87 -0.87
CA TRP A 55 1.80 4.98 0.40
C TRP A 55 3.28 4.60 0.27
N VAL A 56 3.70 4.21 -0.93
CA VAL A 56 5.11 4.16 -1.36
C VAL A 56 5.19 4.65 -2.80
N ASP A 57 6.38 5.04 -3.23
CA ASP A 57 6.58 5.49 -4.60
C ASP A 57 6.71 4.30 -5.57
N ILE A 58 5.58 3.80 -6.03
CA ILE A 58 5.51 2.74 -7.05
C ILE A 58 5.90 3.21 -8.46
N SER A 59 6.16 4.52 -8.66
CA SER A 59 6.53 5.04 -9.98
C SER A 59 8.02 4.89 -10.31
N GLU A 60 8.83 4.49 -9.32
CA GLU A 60 10.27 4.28 -9.48
C GLU A 60 10.64 2.83 -9.15
N ALA A 61 10.22 1.84 -9.95
CA ALA A 61 10.49 0.41 -9.70
C ALA A 61 11.98 0.02 -9.53
N GLY A 62 12.92 0.94 -9.83
CA GLY A 62 14.37 0.78 -9.60
C GLY A 62 14.92 1.54 -8.39
N ALA A 63 14.08 2.18 -7.58
CA ALA A 63 14.54 2.81 -6.35
C ALA A 63 15.07 1.77 -5.36
N ALA A 64 15.91 2.23 -4.42
CA ALA A 64 16.45 1.36 -3.39
C ALA A 64 15.33 0.76 -2.54
N ALA A 65 15.50 -0.52 -2.17
CA ALA A 65 14.61 -1.18 -1.23
C ALA A 65 14.52 -0.41 0.11
N PRO A 66 13.37 -0.48 0.81
CA PRO A 66 13.24 0.01 2.17
C PRO A 66 14.35 -0.47 3.11
N THR A 67 14.78 0.39 4.02
CA THR A 67 15.75 0.03 5.06
C THR A 67 15.13 -0.87 6.11
N VAL A 68 15.97 -1.62 6.82
CA VAL A 68 15.62 -2.43 8.01
C VAL A 68 14.78 -1.63 9.02
N ALA A 69 15.15 -0.37 9.28
CA ALA A 69 14.40 0.50 10.16
C ALA A 69 12.98 0.82 9.64
N GLN A 70 12.81 0.97 8.32
CA GLN A 70 11.51 1.22 7.69
C GLN A 70 10.62 -0.03 7.67
N ILE A 71 11.21 -1.21 7.69
CA ILE A 71 10.47 -2.48 7.77
C ILE A 71 9.87 -2.66 9.19
N GLY A 72 10.53 -2.10 10.21
CA GLY A 72 10.07 -2.12 11.61
C GLY A 72 10.73 -3.19 12.47
N GLY A 73 11.96 -3.61 12.15
CA GLY A 73 12.73 -4.63 12.87
C GLY A 73 13.93 -5.10 12.05
N ASP A 74 14.77 -6.00 12.59
CA ASP A 74 15.91 -6.58 11.86
C ASP A 74 15.53 -7.62 10.80
N GLY A 75 14.22 -7.84 10.62
CA GLY A 75 13.68 -8.85 9.73
C GLY A 75 13.80 -10.26 10.30
N THR A 76 14.10 -10.43 11.59
CA THR A 76 14.19 -11.73 12.25
C THR A 76 13.10 -11.88 13.33
N LEU A 77 12.78 -13.13 13.69
CA LEU A 77 11.92 -13.44 14.83
C LEU A 77 12.70 -13.55 16.16
N ALA A 78 13.85 -12.90 16.27
CA ALA A 78 14.68 -12.95 17.47
C ALA A 78 13.94 -12.36 18.70
N GLY A 79 13.74 -13.17 19.74
CA GLY A 79 13.03 -12.79 20.96
C GLY A 79 11.54 -13.11 20.97
N TRP A 80 11.02 -13.79 19.94
CA TRP A 80 9.66 -14.32 19.93
C TRP A 80 9.58 -15.65 20.70
N ASP A 81 8.91 -15.64 21.85
CA ASP A 81 8.83 -16.80 22.76
C ASP A 81 7.53 -17.63 22.60
N LEU A 82 6.65 -17.27 21.65
CA LEU A 82 5.37 -17.95 21.43
C LEU A 82 5.47 -19.05 20.35
N PRO A 83 4.61 -20.09 20.39
CA PRO A 83 4.57 -21.15 19.38
C PRO A 83 4.36 -20.61 17.95
N PHE A 84 5.20 -21.05 16.99
CA PHE A 84 5.17 -20.59 15.59
C PHE A 84 3.90 -20.98 14.83
N ASP A 85 3.23 -22.03 15.29
CA ASP A 85 1.95 -22.52 14.79
C ASP A 85 0.78 -21.54 15.04
N TYR A 86 0.94 -20.56 15.94
CA TYR A 86 0.00 -19.44 16.11
C TYR A 86 0.16 -18.35 15.05
N LEU A 87 1.24 -18.39 14.27
CA LEU A 87 1.53 -17.45 13.18
C LEU A 87 1.28 -18.07 11.80
N ALA A 88 0.31 -18.99 11.66
CA ALA A 88 -0.02 -19.57 10.36
C ALA A 88 -0.41 -18.45 9.36
N GLY A 89 0.54 -18.05 8.49
CA GLY A 89 0.43 -16.92 7.55
C GLY A 89 1.40 -15.75 7.79
N PHE A 90 2.07 -15.67 8.95
CA PHE A 90 3.02 -14.61 9.33
C PHE A 90 4.26 -15.16 10.07
N SER A 91 4.79 -16.30 9.63
CA SER A 91 5.90 -17.04 10.24
C SER A 91 7.27 -16.41 9.91
N ALA A 92 8.37 -17.12 10.22
CA ALA A 92 9.71 -16.80 9.71
C ALA A 92 9.65 -16.58 8.18
N GLU A 93 8.78 -17.30 7.49
CA GLU A 93 8.47 -17.14 6.07
C GLU A 93 8.00 -15.72 5.71
N TYR A 94 7.31 -14.98 6.59
CA TYR A 94 6.99 -13.58 6.33
C TYR A 94 8.22 -12.67 6.43
N TRP A 95 9.01 -12.79 7.49
CA TRP A 95 10.14 -11.87 7.72
C TRP A 95 11.39 -12.26 6.93
N ASP A 96 11.75 -13.55 6.95
CA ASP A 96 12.91 -14.15 6.29
C ASP A 96 12.66 -14.47 4.81
N GLU A 97 11.40 -14.61 4.35
CA GLU A 97 11.09 -14.79 2.93
C GLU A 97 10.31 -13.62 2.33
N PHE A 98 9.06 -13.32 2.70
CA PHE A 98 8.28 -12.30 2.00
C PHE A 98 8.88 -10.88 2.09
N VAL A 99 9.21 -10.44 3.31
CA VAL A 99 9.80 -9.11 3.55
C VAL A 99 11.24 -9.09 3.04
N PHE A 100 12.04 -10.12 3.31
CA PHE A 100 13.38 -10.25 2.74
C PHE A 100 13.36 -10.20 1.19
N ASP A 101 12.46 -10.96 0.57
CA ASP A 101 12.27 -11.01 -0.89
C ASP A 101 11.67 -9.72 -1.44
N MET A 102 10.91 -8.95 -0.67
CA MET A 102 10.51 -7.60 -1.08
C MET A 102 11.68 -6.61 -1.07
N ASN A 103 12.67 -6.82 -0.20
CA ASN A 103 13.76 -5.87 0.06
C ASN A 103 15.12 -6.27 -0.52
N SER A 104 15.25 -7.49 -1.02
CA SER A 104 16.48 -7.95 -1.67
C SER A 104 16.68 -7.19 -2.98
N SER A 105 17.82 -6.53 -3.19
CA SER A 105 18.12 -5.89 -4.48
C SER A 105 18.51 -6.89 -5.57
N ASP A 106 18.86 -8.11 -5.17
CA ASP A 106 19.60 -9.05 -6.02
C ASP A 106 18.83 -10.34 -6.32
N ARG A 107 17.66 -10.55 -5.69
CA ARG A 107 16.87 -11.77 -5.86
C ARG A 107 15.94 -11.69 -7.07
N THR A 108 15.86 -12.80 -7.80
CA THR A 108 15.04 -12.96 -9.00
C THR A 108 14.30 -14.29 -8.97
N ASP A 109 13.00 -14.28 -9.28
CA ASP A 109 12.19 -15.47 -9.57
C ASP A 109 11.46 -15.29 -10.91
N GLY A 110 11.84 -16.10 -11.91
CA GLY A 110 11.46 -15.87 -13.30
C GLY A 110 11.87 -14.48 -13.79
N ASP A 111 10.91 -13.73 -14.34
CA ASP A 111 11.11 -12.34 -14.78
C ASP A 111 10.90 -11.31 -13.65
N THR A 112 10.55 -11.75 -12.43
CA THR A 112 10.25 -10.89 -11.29
C THR A 112 11.52 -10.67 -10.46
N THR A 113 11.92 -9.41 -10.28
CA THR A 113 12.99 -9.04 -9.33
C THR A 113 12.36 -8.71 -7.98
N ALA A 114 13.06 -8.95 -6.89
CA ALA A 114 12.66 -8.52 -5.56
C ALA A 114 12.39 -7.00 -5.49
N ALA A 115 13.19 -6.20 -6.21
CA ALA A 115 12.90 -4.77 -6.43
C ALA A 115 11.52 -4.50 -7.08
N SER A 116 11.02 -5.38 -7.94
CA SER A 116 9.68 -5.22 -8.52
C SER A 116 8.53 -5.55 -7.56
N LEU A 117 8.80 -6.30 -6.48
CA LEU A 117 7.78 -6.64 -5.48
C LEU A 117 7.46 -5.46 -4.56
N TRP A 118 8.46 -4.66 -4.14
CA TRP A 118 8.16 -3.46 -3.34
C TRP A 118 7.45 -2.37 -4.17
N GLY A 119 7.66 -2.33 -5.49
CA GLY A 119 6.90 -1.47 -6.41
C GLY A 119 5.46 -1.96 -6.68
N ASN A 120 5.07 -3.12 -6.15
CA ASN A 120 3.77 -3.74 -6.38
C ASN A 120 2.76 -3.38 -5.28
N ALA A 121 1.68 -2.68 -5.66
CA ALA A 121 0.59 -2.29 -4.76
C ALA A 121 0.03 -3.42 -3.88
N TYR A 122 -0.04 -4.65 -4.39
CA TYR A 122 -0.58 -5.80 -3.65
C TYR A 122 0.38 -6.24 -2.55
N ALA A 123 1.67 -6.32 -2.85
CA ALA A 123 2.68 -6.71 -1.87
C ALA A 123 2.72 -5.71 -0.71
N ILE A 124 2.67 -4.41 -1.01
CA ILE A 124 2.71 -3.39 0.05
C ILE A 124 1.38 -3.33 0.83
N ALA A 125 0.24 -3.65 0.22
CA ALA A 125 -1.02 -3.80 0.96
C ALA A 125 -0.96 -4.99 1.93
N GLY A 126 -0.31 -6.08 1.51
CA GLY A 126 0.02 -7.22 2.35
C GLY A 126 0.86 -6.80 3.56
N TYR A 127 1.92 -6.02 3.36
CA TYR A 127 2.74 -5.48 4.46
C TYR A 127 1.90 -4.68 5.48
N VAL A 128 1.07 -3.75 5.02
CA VAL A 128 0.22 -2.93 5.90
C VAL A 128 -0.71 -3.82 6.72
N ALA A 129 -1.39 -4.78 6.08
CA ALA A 129 -2.30 -5.69 6.78
C ALA A 129 -1.57 -6.56 7.81
N ALA A 130 -0.44 -7.14 7.41
CA ALA A 130 0.39 -8.00 8.25
C ALA A 130 0.93 -7.27 9.47
N LYS A 131 1.63 -6.15 9.28
CA LYS A 131 2.23 -5.38 10.36
C LYS A 131 1.17 -4.87 11.33
N THR A 132 0.03 -4.40 10.80
CA THR A 132 -1.09 -3.99 11.63
C THR A 132 -1.58 -5.15 12.49
N PHE A 133 -1.85 -6.30 11.87
CA PHE A 133 -2.35 -7.46 12.59
C PHE A 133 -1.39 -7.96 13.67
N VAL A 134 -0.09 -8.11 13.37
CA VAL A 134 0.92 -8.54 14.35
C VAL A 134 1.02 -7.56 15.51
N THR A 135 1.05 -6.25 15.25
CA THR A 135 1.08 -5.25 16.32
C THR A 135 -0.19 -5.27 17.17
N LEU A 136 -1.34 -5.69 16.63
CA LEU A 136 -2.54 -5.91 17.43
C LEU A 136 -2.45 -7.18 18.28
N LEU A 137 -1.87 -8.25 17.75
CA LEU A 137 -1.62 -9.47 18.52
C LEU A 137 -0.68 -9.24 19.71
N GLU A 138 0.26 -8.30 19.59
CA GLU A 138 1.15 -7.89 20.70
C GLU A 138 0.41 -7.15 21.83
N ARG A 139 -0.82 -6.68 21.60
CA ARG A 139 -1.63 -5.96 22.60
C ARG A 139 -2.56 -6.86 23.38
N VAL A 140 -2.99 -7.98 22.78
CA VAL A 140 -3.99 -8.85 23.37
C VAL A 140 -3.35 -9.97 24.19
N ASP A 141 -4.06 -10.42 25.22
CA ASP A 141 -3.76 -11.70 25.87
C ASP A 141 -4.35 -12.85 25.05
N LEU A 142 -3.51 -13.63 24.37
CA LEU A 142 -3.92 -14.70 23.48
C LEU A 142 -4.70 -15.83 24.18
N ASP A 143 -4.54 -16.01 25.49
CA ASP A 143 -5.26 -17.04 26.25
C ASP A 143 -6.71 -16.63 26.55
N THR A 144 -7.00 -15.32 26.56
CA THR A 144 -8.30 -14.79 27.01
C THR A 144 -9.01 -13.87 26.01
N VAL A 145 -8.38 -13.59 24.87
CA VAL A 145 -8.89 -12.66 23.84
C VAL A 145 -10.31 -13.04 23.37
N THR A 146 -11.20 -12.06 23.36
CA THR A 146 -12.50 -12.12 22.67
C THR A 146 -12.52 -11.14 21.52
N TRP A 147 -13.58 -11.17 20.70
CA TRP A 147 -13.76 -10.14 19.67
C TRP A 147 -13.85 -8.74 20.27
N GLU A 148 -14.60 -8.59 21.36
CA GLU A 148 -14.78 -7.32 22.06
C GLU A 148 -13.46 -6.80 22.64
N SER A 149 -12.68 -7.66 23.31
CA SER A 149 -11.38 -7.25 23.86
C SER A 149 -10.37 -6.96 22.75
N PHE A 150 -10.39 -7.71 21.65
CA PHE A 150 -9.55 -7.43 20.49
C PHE A 150 -9.83 -6.05 19.88
N ILE A 151 -11.11 -5.67 19.76
CA ILE A 151 -11.49 -4.34 19.27
C ILE A 151 -11.07 -3.26 20.26
N GLU A 152 -11.29 -3.46 21.55
CA GLU A 152 -10.85 -2.52 22.59
C GLU A 152 -9.33 -2.29 22.55
N ASP A 153 -8.54 -3.37 22.47
CA ASP A 153 -7.08 -3.29 22.37
C ASP A 153 -6.62 -2.69 21.04
N ALA A 154 -7.35 -2.93 19.96
CA ALA A 154 -7.08 -2.31 18.66
C ALA A 154 -7.36 -0.81 18.64
N GLU A 155 -8.38 -0.35 19.38
CA GLU A 155 -8.74 1.06 19.53
C GLU A 155 -7.94 1.75 20.66
N SER A 156 -7.17 1.01 21.47
CA SER A 156 -6.45 1.59 22.61
C SER A 156 -5.35 2.61 22.25
N ALA A 157 -4.76 2.48 21.05
CA ALA A 157 -3.71 3.37 20.55
C ALA A 157 -3.51 3.24 19.03
N PRO A 158 -2.98 4.27 18.35
CA PRO A 158 -2.55 4.15 16.95
C PRO A 158 -1.52 3.04 16.74
N VAL A 159 -1.55 2.41 15.57
CA VAL A 159 -0.55 1.45 15.10
C VAL A 159 0.47 2.20 14.24
N ASP A 160 1.74 2.13 14.62
CA ASP A 160 2.84 2.70 13.84
C ASP A 160 3.26 1.76 12.70
N LEU A 161 3.33 2.31 11.51
CA LEU A 161 3.70 1.65 10.26
C LEU A 161 4.85 2.44 9.64
N PRO A 162 6.12 2.07 9.85
CA PRO A 162 7.23 2.94 9.50
C PRO A 162 7.34 3.29 8.00
N MET A 163 6.73 2.49 7.11
CA MET A 163 6.62 2.80 5.68
C MET A 163 5.40 3.66 5.28
N ALA A 164 4.38 3.77 6.14
CA ALA A 164 3.07 4.30 5.77
C ALA A 164 2.47 5.28 6.80
N GLY A 165 3.25 5.67 7.82
CA GLY A 165 2.81 6.52 8.92
C GLY A 165 2.14 5.70 10.00
N SER A 166 0.85 5.91 10.20
CA SER A 166 0.09 5.22 11.24
C SER A 166 -1.31 4.87 10.76
N ILE A 167 -1.92 3.92 11.44
CA ILE A 167 -3.36 3.66 11.43
C ILE A 167 -3.90 4.05 12.80
N ASP A 168 -5.02 4.77 12.83
CA ASP A 168 -5.63 5.22 14.08
C ASP A 168 -7.11 4.87 14.13
N TRP A 169 -7.43 4.00 15.09
CA TRP A 169 -8.80 3.58 15.39
C TRP A 169 -9.31 4.04 16.75
N ALA A 170 -8.50 4.80 17.50
CA ALA A 170 -8.86 5.26 18.83
C ALA A 170 -10.09 6.16 18.80
N ASP A 171 -10.88 6.11 19.88
CA ASP A 171 -12.10 6.90 20.03
C ASP A 171 -13.12 6.72 18.88
N GLY A 172 -13.14 5.53 18.27
CA GLY A 172 -13.99 5.24 17.11
C GLY A 172 -13.52 5.86 15.80
N ASN A 173 -12.31 6.42 15.75
CA ASN A 173 -11.67 6.87 14.52
C ASN A 173 -11.50 5.69 13.55
N ARG A 174 -11.41 5.95 12.25
CA ARG A 174 -11.14 4.93 11.21
C ARG A 174 -10.13 5.49 10.22
N THR A 175 -9.15 6.22 10.73
CA THR A 175 -8.10 6.82 9.93
C THR A 175 -7.17 5.70 9.47
N GLY A 176 -7.11 5.50 8.15
CA GLY A 176 -6.13 4.64 7.52
C GLY A 176 -4.74 5.30 7.52
N LEU A 177 -3.91 4.88 6.58
CA LEU A 177 -2.53 5.37 6.43
C LEU A 177 -2.45 6.90 6.45
N SER A 178 -1.62 7.43 7.35
CA SER A 178 -1.48 8.87 7.59
C SER A 178 -0.42 9.55 6.71
N VAL A 179 0.37 8.78 5.96
CA VAL A 179 1.37 9.29 5.01
C VAL A 179 1.07 8.74 3.62
N LEU A 180 0.88 9.64 2.64
CA LEU A 180 0.57 9.28 1.27
C LEU A 180 1.30 10.21 0.28
N ALA A 181 1.67 9.65 -0.86
CA ALA A 181 2.08 10.33 -2.07
C ALA A 181 0.89 10.49 -3.01
N LEU A 182 1.00 11.45 -3.94
CA LEU A 182 0.03 11.69 -5.01
C LEU A 182 0.69 11.47 -6.36
N ASN A 183 0.16 10.51 -7.11
CA ASN A 183 0.60 10.18 -8.46
C ASN A 183 -0.45 10.63 -9.48
N LYS A 184 -0.01 10.95 -10.69
CA LYS A 184 -0.87 11.30 -11.83
C LYS A 184 -0.60 10.36 -12.99
N LEU A 185 -1.66 9.96 -13.70
CA LEU A 185 -1.54 9.24 -14.97
C LEU A 185 -0.95 10.18 -16.03
N ILE A 186 0.19 9.78 -16.59
CA ILE A 186 0.87 10.47 -17.69
C ILE A 186 0.85 9.54 -18.91
N TYR A 187 0.68 10.12 -20.10
CA TYR A 187 0.60 9.39 -21.36
C TYR A 187 1.93 9.30 -22.09
N SER A 188 2.80 10.31 -21.95
CA SER A 188 4.06 10.42 -22.70
C SER A 188 5.25 10.47 -21.73
N PRO A 189 6.37 9.77 -22.03
CA PRO A 189 6.66 8.98 -23.24
C PRO A 189 6.04 7.57 -23.24
N SER A 190 5.36 7.20 -22.17
CA SER A 190 4.62 5.95 -22.02
C SER A 190 3.47 6.16 -21.04
N VAL A 191 2.41 5.35 -21.17
CA VAL A 191 1.26 5.42 -20.25
C VAL A 191 1.63 4.81 -18.90
N GLN A 192 1.79 5.66 -17.89
CA GLN A 192 2.16 5.26 -16.53
C GLN A 192 1.69 6.26 -15.49
N PHE A 193 1.57 5.82 -14.23
CA PHE A 193 1.47 6.77 -13.12
C PHE A 193 2.85 7.30 -12.77
N SER A 194 2.94 8.61 -12.57
CA SER A 194 4.15 9.29 -12.13
C SER A 194 3.87 10.14 -10.90
N LYS A 195 4.83 10.15 -9.97
CA LYS A 195 4.80 10.95 -8.75
C LYS A 195 4.71 12.45 -9.06
N ILE A 196 3.72 13.11 -8.48
CA ILE A 196 3.54 14.57 -8.52
C ILE A 196 3.83 15.19 -7.15
N ILE A 197 3.37 14.54 -6.09
CA ILE A 197 3.65 14.91 -4.70
C ILE A 197 4.27 13.68 -4.04
N GLY A 198 5.42 13.88 -3.38
CA GLY A 198 6.06 12.84 -2.58
C GLY A 198 5.24 12.44 -1.36
N LEU A 199 5.77 11.53 -0.55
CA LEU A 199 5.13 11.13 0.70
C LEU A 199 4.97 12.34 1.63
N GLU A 200 3.73 12.68 1.96
CA GLU A 200 3.39 13.73 2.90
C GLU A 200 2.42 13.19 3.96
N SER A 201 2.63 13.60 5.21
CA SER A 201 1.66 13.32 6.27
C SER A 201 0.36 14.10 6.05
N ILE A 202 -0.75 13.57 6.56
CA ILE A 202 -2.06 14.24 6.53
C ILE A 202 -2.02 15.65 7.15
N ASP A 203 -1.18 15.88 8.16
CA ASP A 203 -1.05 17.19 8.81
C ASP A 203 -0.34 18.22 7.91
N VAL A 204 0.70 17.78 7.20
CA VAL A 204 1.37 18.61 6.18
C VAL A 204 0.39 18.98 5.07
N VAL A 205 -0.44 18.04 4.62
CA VAL A 205 -1.46 18.31 3.59
C VAL A 205 -2.51 19.30 4.10
N ARG A 206 -3.01 19.13 5.32
CA ARG A 206 -4.03 20.01 5.93
C ARG A 206 -3.55 21.44 6.20
N ALA A 207 -2.25 21.65 6.28
CA ALA A 207 -1.65 22.97 6.55
C ALA A 207 -1.49 23.85 5.29
N LYS A 208 -1.76 23.32 4.09
CA LYS A 208 -1.69 24.03 2.80
C LYS A 208 -3.02 24.71 2.46
#